data_AF-A0A9E4JI29-F1
#
_entry.id   AF-A0A9E4JI29-F1
#
_cell.length_a   1.000
_cell.length_b   1.000
_cell.length_c   1.000
_cell.angle_alpha   90.00
_cell.angle_beta   90.00
_cell.angle_gamma   90.00
#
_symmetry.space_group_name_H-M   'P 1'
#
loop_
_entity.id
_entity.type
_entity.pdbx_description
1 polymer ?
#
loop_
_entity_poly.entity_id
_entity_poly.type
_entity_poly.pdbx_seq_one_letter_code
_entity_poly.pdbx_strand_id
1 'polypeptide(L)'
;MGIEFNHLYVTLDAETLDSIAKSEFISQEFCTISRDTVKTDTESWTGIYLRGKHSYLELFPTGGAEGLREGFSGIGFNSQQAGQIDIVKEKLRSLLGAKEILSDLQVRQTEVGKVPWFYYLSINPVEREAFASWLMEFHQDYLKYKNIKLTSDGCFNRAAYLKTLDTSETCLFDDISEVHLELTLSEQEELALLLQAFGYDSSSAGDITTYHSHNFMIKVCQKVARRYRICKVVCTLKEQLQQEKTFTFGKNAQLNVGRSLAIWEFG
;
A
#
# COMPACT_ATOMS: atom_id res chain seq x y z
N MET A 1 -1.73 -10.71 15.16
CA MET A 1 -2.76 -9.66 15.30
C MET A 1 -3.53 -9.60 13.99
N GLY A 2 -4.81 -9.23 13.97
CA GLY A 2 -5.60 -9.15 12.72
C GLY A 2 -5.25 -7.93 11.87
N ILE A 3 -3.97 -7.63 11.68
CA ILE A 3 -3.47 -6.51 10.86
C ILE A 3 -2.80 -7.08 9.63
N GLU A 4 -3.20 -6.60 8.46
CA GLU A 4 -2.73 -7.09 7.18
C GLU A 4 -2.21 -5.93 6.31
N PHE A 5 -1.31 -6.26 5.39
CA PHE A 5 -0.88 -5.32 4.36
C PHE A 5 -2.08 -4.95 3.47
N ASN A 6 -2.28 -3.66 3.26
CA ASN A 6 -3.45 -3.14 2.53
C ASN A 6 -3.03 -2.74 1.12
N HIS A 7 -2.17 -1.75 0.99
CA HIS A 7 -1.69 -1.26 -0.30
C HIS A 7 -0.37 -0.54 -0.13
N LEU A 8 0.25 -0.23 -1.26
CA LEU A 8 1.35 0.70 -1.33
C LEU A 8 1.11 1.69 -2.47
N TYR A 9 1.75 2.84 -2.39
CA TYR A 9 1.81 3.78 -3.50
C TYR A 9 3.23 4.10 -3.92
N VAL A 10 3.44 4.38 -5.21
CA VAL A 10 4.68 4.94 -5.76
C VAL A 10 4.33 6.17 -6.61
N THR A 11 5.00 7.29 -6.36
CA THR A 11 4.85 8.49 -7.16
C THR A 11 5.83 8.44 -8.34
N LEU A 12 5.33 8.58 -9.56
CA LEU A 12 6.09 8.42 -10.79
C LEU A 12 6.06 9.70 -11.62
N ASP A 13 7.01 9.81 -12.55
CA ASP A 13 6.96 10.85 -13.58
C ASP A 13 5.84 10.59 -14.59
N ALA A 14 5.43 11.64 -15.30
CA ALA A 14 4.30 11.59 -16.22
C ALA A 14 4.51 10.62 -17.39
N GLU A 15 5.74 10.50 -17.91
CA GLU A 15 6.04 9.62 -19.05
C GLU A 15 5.90 8.15 -18.64
N THR A 16 6.48 7.77 -17.49
CA THR A 16 6.35 6.42 -16.95
C THR A 16 4.89 6.05 -16.68
N LEU A 17 4.11 6.95 -16.07
CA LEU A 17 2.68 6.70 -15.80
C LEU A 17 1.87 6.54 -17.08
N ASP A 18 2.08 7.41 -18.07
CA ASP A 18 1.38 7.35 -19.35
C ASP A 18 1.71 6.06 -20.11
N SER A 19 2.97 5.61 -20.03
CA SER A 19 3.40 4.33 -20.61
C SER A 19 2.72 3.13 -19.95
N ILE A 20 2.62 3.08 -18.61
CA ILE A 20 1.88 2.02 -17.89
C ILE A 20 0.40 2.05 -18.28
N ALA A 21 -0.19 3.25 -18.28
CA ALA A 21 -1.58 3.50 -18.62
C ALA A 21 -2.00 3.04 -20.01
N LYS A 22 -1.08 3.06 -20.98
CA LYS A 22 -1.31 2.67 -22.38
C LYS A 22 -0.92 1.22 -22.68
N SER A 23 -0.41 0.50 -21.68
CA SER A 23 0.02 -0.88 -21.88
C SER A 23 -1.16 -1.83 -22.07
N GLU A 24 -1.23 -2.44 -23.26
CA GLU A 24 -2.20 -3.49 -23.56
C GLU A 24 -2.01 -4.70 -22.63
N PHE A 25 -0.76 -5.11 -22.38
CA PHE A 25 -0.49 -6.20 -21.46
C PHE A 25 -1.03 -5.89 -20.06
N ILE A 26 -0.80 -4.68 -19.54
CA ILE A 26 -1.30 -4.35 -18.19
C ILE A 26 -2.83 -4.36 -18.17
N SER A 27 -3.47 -3.71 -19.15
CA SER A 27 -4.92 -3.50 -19.14
C SER A 27 -5.75 -4.73 -19.54
N GLN A 28 -5.19 -5.64 -20.34
CA GLN A 28 -5.93 -6.80 -20.88
C GLN A 28 -5.53 -8.13 -20.24
N GLU A 29 -4.28 -8.30 -19.81
CA GLU A 29 -3.76 -9.57 -19.28
C GLU A 29 -3.43 -9.48 -17.78
N PHE A 30 -2.71 -8.43 -17.37
CA PHE A 30 -2.11 -8.38 -16.04
C PHE A 30 -3.13 -8.06 -14.93
N CYS A 31 -3.87 -6.96 -15.02
CA CYS A 31 -4.82 -6.54 -13.98
C CYS A 31 -5.89 -5.57 -14.52
N THR A 32 -7.01 -5.42 -13.82
CA THR A 32 -7.88 -4.27 -14.08
C THR A 32 -7.19 -2.98 -13.66
N ILE A 33 -6.98 -2.07 -14.60
CA ILE A 33 -6.55 -0.70 -14.32
C ILE A 33 -7.79 0.16 -14.07
N SER A 34 -7.82 0.87 -12.94
CA SER A 34 -8.73 2.01 -12.78
C SER A 34 -7.98 3.31 -12.58
N ARG A 35 -8.58 4.42 -13.00
CA ARG A 35 -8.20 5.75 -12.56
C ARG A 35 -9.30 6.27 -11.65
N ASP A 36 -8.93 6.73 -10.47
CA ASP A 36 -9.90 7.27 -9.51
C ASP A 36 -9.37 8.56 -8.90
N THR A 37 -10.30 9.41 -8.49
CA THR A 37 -10.03 10.59 -7.66
C THR A 37 -10.76 10.44 -6.36
N VAL A 38 -10.00 10.25 -5.28
CA VAL A 38 -10.54 10.16 -3.94
C VAL A 38 -10.54 11.55 -3.32
N LYS A 39 -11.65 11.90 -2.68
CA LYS A 39 -11.81 13.15 -1.94
C LYS A 39 -12.24 12.85 -0.51
N THR A 40 -11.51 13.41 0.44
CA THR A 40 -11.88 13.48 1.85
C THR A 40 -12.20 14.93 2.22
N ASP A 41 -12.49 15.18 3.49
CA ASP A 41 -12.71 16.53 3.98
C ASP A 41 -11.43 17.38 4.05
N THR A 42 -10.27 16.72 4.12
CA THR A 42 -8.96 17.37 4.29
C THR A 42 -8.06 17.22 3.07
N GLU A 43 -8.28 16.19 2.26
CA GLU A 43 -7.35 15.76 1.22
C GLU A 43 -8.07 15.35 -0.07
N SER A 44 -7.36 15.41 -1.19
CA SER A 44 -7.81 14.85 -2.46
C SER A 44 -6.61 14.28 -3.19
N TRP A 45 -6.79 13.12 -3.80
CA TRP A 45 -5.75 12.51 -4.61
C TRP A 45 -6.30 11.79 -5.85
N THR A 46 -5.50 11.77 -6.90
CA THR A 46 -5.81 11.09 -8.17
C THR A 46 -4.69 10.13 -8.54
N GLY A 47 -5.03 8.88 -8.84
CA GLY A 47 -4.04 7.84 -9.15
C GLY A 47 -4.54 6.75 -10.10
N ILE A 48 -3.60 5.91 -10.53
CA ILE A 48 -3.86 4.65 -11.21
C ILE A 48 -3.79 3.52 -10.19
N TYR A 49 -4.73 2.58 -10.25
CA TYR A 49 -4.85 1.49 -9.29
C TYR A 49 -4.72 0.15 -10.02
N LEU A 50 -3.76 -0.67 -9.61
CA LEU A 50 -3.60 -2.06 -10.02
C LEU A 50 -4.03 -2.93 -8.85
N ARG A 51 -5.18 -3.60 -8.96
CA ARG A 51 -5.78 -4.34 -7.84
C ARG A 51 -5.57 -5.85 -7.98
N GLY A 52 -5.06 -6.46 -6.91
CA GLY A 52 -5.05 -7.89 -6.69
C GLY A 52 -6.24 -8.32 -5.83
N LYS A 53 -6.14 -9.52 -5.26
CA LYS A 53 -7.16 -10.17 -4.46
C LYS A 53 -7.29 -9.56 -3.07
N HIS A 54 -6.18 -9.35 -2.36
CA HIS A 54 -6.19 -8.72 -1.04
C HIS A 54 -5.41 -7.43 -1.00
N SER A 55 -4.56 -7.09 -1.95
CA SER A 55 -3.85 -5.80 -1.94
C SER A 55 -3.84 -5.13 -3.29
N TYR A 56 -3.35 -3.88 -3.32
CA TYR A 56 -3.24 -3.14 -4.57
C TYR A 56 -2.04 -2.19 -4.57
N LEU A 57 -1.64 -1.83 -5.78
CA LEU A 57 -0.59 -0.85 -6.06
C LEU A 57 -1.24 0.43 -6.59
N GLU A 58 -0.98 1.54 -5.93
CA GLU A 58 -1.33 2.88 -6.40
C GLU A 58 -0.14 3.52 -7.10
N LEU A 59 -0.37 4.08 -8.28
CA LEU A 59 0.62 4.85 -9.01
C LEU A 59 0.14 6.29 -9.12
N PHE A 60 0.85 7.19 -8.45
CA PHE A 60 0.50 8.61 -8.41
C PHE A 60 1.37 9.43 -9.35
N PRO A 61 0.79 10.41 -10.07
CA PRO A 61 1.58 11.45 -10.70
C PRO A 61 2.20 12.37 -9.65
N THR A 62 3.29 13.04 -10.03
CA THR A 62 3.79 14.19 -9.26
C THR A 62 2.68 15.23 -9.12
N GLY A 63 2.40 15.68 -7.89
CA GLY A 63 1.26 16.56 -7.60
C GLY A 63 -0.12 15.86 -7.63
N GLY A 64 -0.16 14.53 -7.76
CA GLY A 64 -1.40 13.74 -7.68
C GLY A 64 -2.08 13.78 -6.33
N ALA A 65 -1.34 14.16 -5.28
CA ALA A 65 -1.84 14.64 -4.00
C ALA A 65 -0.95 15.81 -3.54
N GLU A 66 -1.42 16.60 -2.58
CA GLU A 66 -0.70 17.78 -2.10
C GLU A 66 0.73 17.42 -1.65
N GLY A 67 1.73 17.98 -2.32
CA GLY A 67 3.16 17.83 -2.01
C GLY A 67 3.80 16.47 -2.33
N LEU A 68 3.10 15.57 -3.03
CA LEU A 68 3.74 14.36 -3.58
C LEU A 68 4.73 14.73 -4.69
N ARG A 69 5.94 14.17 -4.59
CA ARG A 69 7.03 14.30 -5.56
C ARG A 69 7.41 12.92 -6.09
N GLU A 70 7.98 12.87 -7.29
CA GLU A 70 8.49 11.62 -7.85
C GLU A 70 9.38 10.86 -6.85
N GLY A 71 9.15 9.55 -6.76
CA GLY A 71 9.85 8.65 -5.85
C GLY A 71 9.32 8.62 -4.41
N PHE A 72 8.43 9.54 -4.05
CA PHE A 72 7.70 9.46 -2.78
C PHE A 72 6.77 8.26 -2.83
N SER A 73 6.71 7.52 -1.73
CA SER A 73 5.97 6.28 -1.65
C SER A 73 5.44 6.05 -0.25
N GLY A 74 4.50 5.14 -0.08
CA GLY A 74 4.09 4.74 1.25
C GLY A 74 3.37 3.41 1.27
N ILE A 75 3.19 2.89 2.49
CA ILE A 75 2.53 1.61 2.74
C ILE A 75 1.40 1.80 3.75
N GLY A 76 0.20 1.42 3.34
CA GLY A 76 -0.96 1.31 4.21
C GLY A 76 -1.16 -0.12 4.70
N PHE A 77 -1.60 -0.25 5.94
CA PHE A 77 -2.07 -1.49 6.55
C PHE A 77 -3.54 -1.35 6.94
N ASN A 78 -4.27 -2.45 7.12
CA ASN A 78 -5.59 -2.40 7.75
C ASN A 78 -5.74 -3.36 8.91
N SER A 79 -6.54 -2.96 9.88
CA SER A 79 -7.12 -3.87 10.85
C SER A 79 -8.29 -4.64 10.24
N GLN A 80 -8.50 -5.85 10.73
CA GLN A 80 -9.63 -6.70 10.39
C GLN A 80 -10.80 -6.50 11.37
N GLN A 81 -10.56 -5.97 12.58
CA GLN A 81 -11.60 -5.81 13.59
C GLN A 81 -11.59 -4.40 14.16
N ALA A 82 -12.77 -3.90 14.50
CA ALA A 82 -12.92 -2.62 15.18
C ALA A 82 -12.22 -2.61 16.55
N GLY A 83 -11.61 -1.48 16.90
CA GLY A 83 -10.84 -1.26 18.13
C GLY A 83 -9.41 -1.78 18.08
N GLN A 84 -8.97 -2.43 17.00
CA GLN A 84 -7.57 -2.87 16.87
C GLN A 84 -6.62 -1.68 16.72
N ILE A 85 -7.08 -0.59 16.08
CA ILE A 85 -6.30 0.64 15.97
C ILE A 85 -5.96 1.24 17.33
N ASP A 86 -6.86 1.15 18.32
CA ASP A 86 -6.62 1.63 19.69
C ASP A 86 -5.61 0.73 20.41
N ILE A 87 -5.68 -0.59 20.23
CA ILE A 87 -4.70 -1.53 20.78
C ILE A 87 -3.30 -1.21 20.24
N VAL A 88 -3.19 -0.95 18.93
CA VAL A 88 -1.93 -0.53 18.31
C VAL A 88 -1.46 0.81 18.85
N LYS A 89 -2.36 1.77 19.01
CA LYS A 89 -2.03 3.09 19.57
C LYS A 89 -1.42 3.00 20.95
N GLU A 90 -1.99 2.17 21.83
CA GLU A 90 -1.42 1.96 23.17
C GLU A 90 -0.07 1.23 23.13
N LYS A 91 0.11 0.25 22.23
CA LYS A 91 1.42 -0.39 22.02
C LYS A 91 2.46 0.61 21.51
N LEU A 92 2.08 1.46 20.56
CA LEU A 92 2.98 2.48 20.04
C LEU A 92 3.37 3.49 21.11
N ARG A 93 2.44 3.93 21.97
CA ARG A 93 2.77 4.82 23.10
C ARG A 93 3.84 4.26 24.02
N SER A 94 3.85 2.95 24.25
CA SER A 94 4.89 2.32 25.08
C SER A 94 6.25 2.18 24.37
N LEU A 95 6.28 2.24 23.04
CA LEU A 95 7.48 2.13 22.22
C LEU A 95 8.09 3.48 21.82
N LEU A 96 7.26 4.51 21.63
CA LEU A 96 7.61 5.73 20.88
C LEU A 96 8.46 6.75 21.63
N GLY A 97 8.63 6.61 22.95
CA GLY A 97 9.32 7.62 23.76
C GLY A 97 8.64 8.99 23.60
N ALA A 98 9.35 9.95 22.99
CA ALA A 98 8.86 11.33 22.76
C ALA A 98 8.17 11.56 21.40
N LYS A 99 8.15 10.57 20.49
CA LYS A 99 7.48 10.72 19.19
C LYS A 99 5.97 10.79 19.37
N GLU A 100 5.31 11.64 18.59
CA GLU A 100 3.86 11.79 18.61
C GLU A 100 3.18 10.79 17.68
N ILE A 101 1.92 10.44 17.98
CA ILE A 101 1.07 9.62 17.12
C ILE A 101 0.04 10.53 16.47
N LEU A 102 -0.01 10.55 15.14
CA LEU A 102 -1.13 11.12 14.41
C LEU A 102 -2.24 10.08 14.32
N SER A 103 -3.46 10.51 14.64
CA SER A 103 -4.63 9.66 14.51
C SER A 103 -5.86 10.53 14.35
N ASP A 104 -6.63 10.26 13.30
CA ASP A 104 -7.86 10.97 13.01
C ASP A 104 -8.85 10.09 12.26
N LEU A 105 -10.09 10.57 12.15
CA LEU A 105 -11.12 9.99 11.31
C LEU A 105 -11.09 10.63 9.93
N GLN A 106 -10.80 9.82 8.91
CA GLN A 106 -10.97 10.23 7.51
C GLN A 106 -12.45 10.14 7.13
N VAL A 107 -12.98 11.23 6.56
CA VAL A 107 -14.37 11.33 6.09
C VAL A 107 -14.37 11.38 4.58
N ARG A 108 -15.01 10.41 3.91
CA ARG A 108 -15.08 10.34 2.46
C ARG A 108 -16.23 11.18 1.92
N GLN A 109 -15.96 11.95 0.87
CA GLN A 109 -16.98 12.60 0.07
C GLN A 109 -17.53 11.60 -0.95
N THR A 110 -18.84 11.44 -0.99
CA THR A 110 -19.56 10.53 -1.90
C THR A 110 -20.67 11.29 -2.62
N GLU A 111 -21.26 10.67 -3.64
CA GLU A 111 -22.39 11.24 -4.38
C GLU A 111 -23.61 11.55 -3.48
N VAL A 112 -23.79 10.79 -2.39
CA VAL A 112 -24.89 10.95 -1.44
C VAL A 112 -24.53 11.79 -0.20
N GLY A 113 -23.32 12.35 -0.17
CA GLY A 113 -22.82 13.19 0.93
C GLY A 113 -21.57 12.64 1.59
N LYS A 114 -21.31 13.09 2.84
CA LYS A 114 -20.13 12.72 3.62
C LYS A 114 -20.37 11.45 4.43
N VAL A 115 -19.42 10.52 4.40
CA VAL A 115 -19.48 9.25 5.14
C VAL A 115 -18.18 9.06 5.93
N PRO A 116 -18.22 8.91 7.26
CA PRO A 116 -17.07 8.48 8.05
C PRO A 116 -16.45 7.23 7.45
N TRP A 117 -15.20 7.30 7.03
CA TRP A 117 -14.58 6.29 6.16
C TRP A 117 -13.70 5.32 6.92
N PHE A 118 -12.62 5.79 7.53
CA PHE A 118 -11.72 4.98 8.34
C PHE A 118 -11.00 5.85 9.36
N TYR A 119 -10.65 5.26 10.50
CA TYR A 119 -9.64 5.83 11.36
C TYR A 119 -8.27 5.54 10.77
N TYR A 120 -7.39 6.54 10.76
CA TYR A 120 -5.99 6.33 10.43
C TYR A 120 -5.12 6.53 11.67
N LEU A 121 -3.96 5.87 11.66
CA LEU A 121 -2.92 6.02 12.66
C LEU A 121 -1.56 5.98 11.99
N SER A 122 -0.71 6.94 12.29
CA SER A 122 0.71 6.94 11.88
C SER A 122 1.57 7.55 12.99
N ILE A 123 2.88 7.33 12.90
CA ILE A 123 3.82 8.10 13.70
C ILE A 123 3.91 9.49 13.06
N ASN A 124 3.89 10.55 13.88
CA ASN A 124 4.06 11.92 13.40
C ASN A 124 5.53 12.12 13.02
N PRO A 125 5.86 12.29 11.73
CA PRO A 125 7.23 12.52 11.37
C PRO A 125 7.62 13.96 11.74
N VAL A 126 8.87 14.17 12.14
CA VAL A 126 9.38 15.50 12.54
C VAL A 126 9.35 16.48 11.35
N GLU A 127 9.56 15.96 10.15
CA GLU A 127 9.46 16.66 8.88
C GLU A 127 8.69 15.81 7.87
N ARG A 128 8.24 16.41 6.77
CA ARG A 128 7.58 15.63 5.72
C ARG A 128 8.59 14.69 5.04
N GLU A 129 8.52 13.41 5.39
CA GLU A 129 9.37 12.36 4.81
C GLU A 129 8.90 11.95 3.40
N ALA A 130 9.81 11.34 2.63
CA ALA A 130 9.51 10.81 1.30
C ALA A 130 8.87 9.43 1.37
N PHE A 131 8.96 8.76 2.52
CA PHE A 131 8.27 7.53 2.84
C PHE A 131 7.18 7.79 3.89
N ALA A 132 6.02 7.16 3.74
CA ALA A 132 4.97 7.18 4.75
C ALA A 132 4.49 5.75 5.07
N SER A 133 4.11 5.51 6.32
CA SER A 133 3.44 4.27 6.71
C SER A 133 2.33 4.52 7.72
N TRP A 134 1.21 3.82 7.58
CA TRP A 134 0.04 4.05 8.43
C TRP A 134 -0.85 2.81 8.56
N LEU A 135 -1.61 2.75 9.64
CA LEU A 135 -2.68 1.79 9.87
C LEU A 135 -4.03 2.44 9.57
N MET A 136 -4.94 1.66 8.96
CA MET A 136 -6.32 2.03 8.72
C MET A 136 -7.27 1.08 9.44
N GLU A 137 -8.37 1.60 9.97
CA GLU A 137 -9.49 0.81 10.48
C GLU A 137 -10.79 1.33 9.90
N PHE A 138 -11.48 0.53 9.09
CA PHE A 138 -12.72 0.96 8.44
C PHE A 138 -13.80 1.30 9.45
N HIS A 139 -14.44 2.45 9.24
CA HIS A 139 -15.57 2.87 10.03
C HIS A 139 -16.83 2.08 9.62
N GLN A 140 -17.64 1.69 10.61
CA GLN A 140 -18.85 0.88 10.39
C GLN A 140 -19.84 1.51 9.40
N ASP A 141 -19.95 2.84 9.38
CA ASP A 141 -20.88 3.54 8.50
C ASP A 141 -20.47 3.46 7.03
N TYR A 142 -19.16 3.44 6.75
CA TYR A 142 -18.66 3.20 5.41
C TYR A 142 -18.91 1.77 4.94
N LEU A 143 -18.70 0.79 5.83
CA LEU A 143 -19.01 -0.61 5.52
C LEU A 143 -20.50 -0.78 5.21
N LYS A 144 -21.40 -0.16 5.99
CA LYS A 144 -22.84 -0.14 5.71
C LYS A 144 -23.16 0.54 4.37
N TYR A 145 -22.57 1.71 4.11
CA TYR A 145 -22.75 2.45 2.87
C TYR A 145 -22.34 1.62 1.64
N LYS A 146 -21.24 0.87 1.72
CA LYS A 146 -20.77 -0.03 0.66
C LYS A 146 -21.39 -1.43 0.69
N ASN A 147 -22.34 -1.68 1.60
CA ASN A 147 -22.97 -2.99 1.81
C ASN A 147 -21.94 -4.14 2.01
N ILE A 148 -20.83 -3.82 2.69
CA ILE A 148 -19.79 -4.80 3.03
C ILE A 148 -20.19 -5.54 4.29
N LYS A 149 -20.26 -6.86 4.19
CA LYS A 149 -20.59 -7.74 5.32
C LYS A 149 -19.31 -8.17 6.04
N LEU A 150 -19.37 -8.14 7.36
CA LEU A 150 -18.35 -8.76 8.21
C LEU A 150 -18.49 -10.29 8.18
N THR A 151 -17.42 -11.00 8.51
CA THR A 151 -17.46 -12.45 8.73
C THR A 151 -18.32 -12.81 9.95
N SER A 152 -18.58 -14.10 10.16
CA SER A 152 -19.27 -14.59 11.38
C SER A 152 -18.58 -14.15 12.66
N ASP A 153 -17.26 -13.98 12.62
CA ASP A 153 -16.43 -13.59 13.76
C ASP A 153 -16.29 -12.07 13.89
N GLY A 154 -17.04 -11.30 13.09
CA GLY A 154 -17.03 -9.84 13.09
C GLY A 154 -15.82 -9.20 12.39
N CYS A 155 -15.09 -9.96 11.57
CA CYS A 155 -13.93 -9.43 10.84
C CYS A 155 -14.32 -8.80 9.51
N PHE A 156 -13.67 -7.69 9.17
CA PHE A 156 -13.61 -7.14 7.83
C PHE A 156 -12.87 -8.10 6.90
N ASN A 157 -13.48 -8.41 5.76
CA ASN A 157 -12.88 -9.23 4.72
C ASN A 157 -12.46 -8.36 3.55
N ARG A 158 -11.15 -8.17 3.42
CA ARG A 158 -10.55 -7.31 2.41
C ARG A 158 -10.74 -7.82 0.98
N ALA A 159 -10.66 -9.12 0.75
CA ALA A 159 -10.94 -9.69 -0.58
C ALA A 159 -12.39 -9.44 -1.01
N ALA A 160 -13.34 -9.56 -0.08
CA ALA A 160 -14.74 -9.24 -0.36
C ALA A 160 -14.91 -7.75 -0.69
N TYR A 161 -14.19 -6.86 -0.01
CA TYR A 161 -14.20 -5.42 -0.32
C TYR A 161 -13.59 -5.11 -1.70
N LEU A 162 -12.40 -5.61 -2.02
CA LEU A 162 -11.75 -5.32 -3.31
C LEU A 162 -12.55 -5.87 -4.50
N LYS A 163 -13.26 -6.98 -4.32
CA LYS A 163 -14.19 -7.50 -5.33
C LYS A 163 -15.32 -6.53 -5.69
N THR A 164 -15.66 -5.58 -4.81
CA THR A 164 -16.64 -4.51 -5.12
C THR A 164 -16.06 -3.36 -5.96
N LEU A 165 -14.74 -3.35 -6.20
CA LEU A 165 -14.02 -2.29 -6.91
C LEU A 165 -13.55 -2.73 -8.31
N ASP A 166 -14.34 -3.57 -8.99
CA ASP A 166 -14.10 -4.06 -10.36
C ASP A 166 -12.76 -4.79 -10.58
N THR A 167 -12.40 -5.72 -9.70
CA THR A 167 -11.29 -6.64 -9.95
C THR A 167 -11.66 -7.69 -10.98
N SER A 168 -10.81 -7.92 -11.99
CA SER A 168 -10.98 -9.01 -12.95
C SER A 168 -10.57 -10.36 -12.35
N GLU A 169 -11.46 -11.34 -12.45
CA GLU A 169 -11.20 -12.72 -12.01
C GLU A 169 -10.20 -13.43 -12.94
N THR A 170 -10.10 -13.03 -14.21
CA THR A 170 -9.25 -13.67 -15.23
C THR A 170 -7.87 -13.03 -15.39
N CYS A 171 -7.62 -11.88 -14.77
CA CYS A 171 -6.32 -11.22 -14.83
C CYS A 171 -5.25 -11.99 -14.03
N LEU A 172 -3.99 -11.92 -14.51
CA LEU A 172 -2.85 -12.66 -13.98
C LEU A 172 -2.45 -12.24 -12.56
N PHE A 173 -2.51 -10.94 -12.24
CA PHE A 173 -2.11 -10.41 -10.94
C PHE A 173 -2.99 -10.99 -9.83
N ASP A 174 -2.38 -11.74 -8.92
CA ASP A 174 -3.05 -12.31 -7.75
C ASP A 174 -2.90 -11.39 -6.54
N ASP A 175 -1.68 -11.20 -6.02
CA ASP A 175 -1.47 -10.35 -4.84
C ASP A 175 -0.04 -9.83 -4.71
N ILE A 176 0.19 -8.89 -3.80
CA ILE A 176 1.55 -8.44 -3.43
C ILE A 176 2.05 -9.33 -2.28
N SER A 177 3.25 -9.89 -2.45
CA SER A 177 3.86 -10.80 -1.48
C SER A 177 5.10 -10.22 -0.80
N GLU A 178 5.81 -9.31 -1.47
CA GLU A 178 7.04 -8.74 -0.93
C GLU A 178 7.27 -7.32 -1.44
N VAL A 179 7.77 -6.43 -0.57
CA VAL A 179 8.16 -5.05 -0.91
C VAL A 179 9.59 -4.80 -0.47
N HIS A 180 10.38 -4.17 -1.33
CA HIS A 180 11.75 -3.76 -1.05
C HIS A 180 11.79 -2.24 -0.92
N LEU A 181 12.36 -1.80 0.20
CA LEU A 181 12.48 -0.42 0.59
C LEU A 181 13.94 -0.01 0.69
N GLU A 182 14.25 1.17 0.17
CA GLU A 182 15.50 1.88 0.43
C GLU A 182 15.19 3.12 1.26
N LEU A 183 15.36 3.04 2.57
CA LEU A 183 14.92 4.07 3.52
C LEU A 183 16.10 4.79 4.17
N THR A 184 15.88 6.04 4.57
CA THR A 184 16.75 6.69 5.55
C THR A 184 16.62 6.02 6.92
N LEU A 185 17.55 6.32 7.83
CA LEU A 185 17.49 5.78 9.20
C LEU A 185 16.18 6.16 9.91
N SER A 186 15.75 7.43 9.81
CA SER A 186 14.51 7.92 10.42
C SER A 186 13.28 7.16 9.91
N GLU A 187 13.13 7.08 8.58
CA GLU A 187 12.02 6.37 7.94
C GLU A 187 11.99 4.88 8.33
N GLN A 188 13.17 4.24 8.43
CA GLN A 188 13.28 2.84 8.86
C GLN A 188 12.91 2.65 10.33
N GLU A 189 13.37 3.54 11.22
CA GLU A 189 13.04 3.48 12.65
C GLU A 189 11.54 3.64 12.89
N GLU A 190 10.89 4.56 12.18
CA GLU A 190 9.43 4.74 12.29
C GLU A 190 8.66 3.54 11.76
N LEU A 191 9.04 3.02 10.60
CA LEU A 191 8.44 1.79 10.08
C LEU A 191 8.66 0.61 11.03
N ALA A 192 9.85 0.47 11.63
CA ALA A 192 10.17 -0.60 12.56
C ALA A 192 9.25 -0.57 13.79
N LEU A 193 9.05 0.61 14.38
CA LEU A 193 8.17 0.79 15.54
C LEU A 193 6.71 0.42 15.20
N LEU A 194 6.25 0.83 14.02
CA LEU A 194 4.90 0.51 13.55
C LEU A 194 4.71 -0.99 13.33
N LEU A 195 5.65 -1.64 12.63
CA LEU A 195 5.61 -3.09 12.37
C LEU A 195 5.74 -3.91 13.65
N GLN A 196 6.57 -3.47 14.61
CA GLN A 196 6.67 -4.07 15.94
C GLN A 196 5.33 -4.00 16.68
N ALA A 197 4.63 -2.86 16.63
CA ALA A 197 3.31 -2.72 17.25
C ALA A 197 2.26 -3.65 16.62
N PHE A 198 2.37 -3.92 15.31
CA PHE A 198 1.54 -4.89 14.59
C PHE A 198 1.87 -6.35 14.92
N GLY A 199 3.07 -6.60 15.47
CA GLY A 199 3.57 -7.93 15.80
C GLY A 199 4.25 -8.63 14.64
N TYR A 200 4.89 -7.88 13.74
CA TYR A 200 5.81 -8.45 12.75
C TYR A 200 7.08 -8.92 13.44
N ASP A 201 7.61 -10.04 12.98
CA ASP A 201 8.95 -10.49 13.34
C ASP A 201 9.98 -9.79 12.46
N SER A 202 11.18 -9.53 12.99
CA SER A 202 12.28 -8.97 12.21
C SER A 202 13.51 -9.86 12.26
N SER A 203 14.24 -9.88 11.14
CA SER A 203 15.55 -10.50 11.03
C SER A 203 16.49 -9.57 10.27
N SER A 204 17.79 -9.68 10.50
CA SER A 204 18.79 -8.86 9.80
C SER A 204 19.87 -9.76 9.21
N ALA A 205 20.22 -9.51 7.96
CA ALA A 205 21.29 -10.18 7.25
C ALA A 205 22.08 -9.16 6.43
N GLY A 206 23.31 -8.87 6.84
CA GLY A 206 24.08 -7.74 6.29
C GLY A 206 23.32 -6.43 6.48
N ASP A 207 23.20 -5.65 5.39
CA ASP A 207 22.56 -4.34 5.39
C ASP A 207 21.03 -4.40 5.16
N ILE A 208 20.43 -5.60 5.20
CA ILE A 208 19.01 -5.81 4.95
C ILE A 208 18.32 -6.25 6.24
N THR A 209 17.35 -5.47 6.67
CA THR A 209 16.37 -5.87 7.69
C THR A 209 15.12 -6.40 6.99
N THR A 210 14.70 -7.61 7.33
CA THR A 210 13.47 -8.20 6.80
C THR A 210 12.42 -8.28 7.90
N TYR A 211 11.24 -7.73 7.63
CA TYR A 211 10.06 -7.85 8.48
C TYR A 211 9.11 -8.89 7.88
N HIS A 212 8.64 -9.80 8.72
CA HIS A 212 7.81 -10.92 8.30
C HIS A 212 6.45 -10.88 8.98
N SER A 213 5.42 -11.00 8.15
CA SER A 213 4.08 -11.44 8.52
C SER A 213 3.75 -12.70 7.72
N HIS A 214 2.70 -13.43 8.13
CA HIS A 214 2.37 -14.78 7.66
C HIS A 214 2.60 -15.02 6.15
N ASN A 215 2.07 -14.12 5.31
CA ASN A 215 2.17 -14.23 3.84
C ASN A 215 2.78 -12.98 3.17
N PHE A 216 3.41 -12.09 3.93
CA PHE A 216 3.90 -10.81 3.42
C PHE A 216 5.23 -10.43 4.05
N MET A 217 6.16 -9.96 3.22
CA MET A 217 7.49 -9.56 3.66
C MET A 217 7.83 -8.15 3.24
N ILE A 218 8.53 -7.43 4.12
CA ILE A 218 9.12 -6.13 3.81
C ILE A 218 10.63 -6.26 4.00
N LYS A 219 11.40 -5.99 2.95
CA LYS A 219 12.86 -5.92 3.03
C LYS A 219 13.27 -4.46 3.00
N VAL A 220 14.07 -4.04 3.97
CA VAL A 220 14.53 -2.66 4.11
C VAL A 220 16.05 -2.65 4.07
N CYS A 221 16.59 -1.86 3.15
CA CYS A 221 18.00 -1.53 3.11
C CYS A 221 18.16 -0.04 3.45
N GLN A 222 19.04 0.28 4.40
CA GLN A 222 19.28 1.66 4.78
C GLN A 222 20.14 2.36 3.73
N LYS A 223 19.63 3.44 3.15
CA LYS A 223 20.38 4.28 2.18
C LYS A 223 20.12 5.76 2.40
N VAL A 224 21.17 6.56 2.24
CA VAL A 224 21.06 8.02 2.31
C VAL A 224 20.49 8.54 0.99
N ALA A 225 19.37 9.27 1.07
CA ALA A 225 18.84 10.13 0.01
C ALA A 225 18.57 9.46 -1.35
N ARG A 226 17.93 8.28 -1.35
CA ARG A 226 17.47 7.66 -2.61
C ARG A 226 16.34 8.45 -3.25
N ARG A 227 16.20 8.34 -4.58
CA ARG A 227 15.08 8.96 -5.29
C ARG A 227 13.79 8.22 -4.98
N TYR A 228 13.81 6.89 -5.08
CA TYR A 228 12.67 6.01 -4.82
C TYR A 228 12.84 5.30 -3.48
N ARG A 229 11.80 5.33 -2.64
CA ARG A 229 11.75 4.61 -1.37
C ARG A 229 11.30 3.17 -1.55
N ILE A 230 10.26 2.92 -2.34
CA ILE A 230 9.91 1.58 -2.84
C ILE A 230 10.65 1.37 -4.17
N CYS A 231 11.62 0.46 -4.19
CA CYS A 231 12.42 0.16 -5.39
C CYS A 231 12.00 -1.14 -6.06
N LYS A 232 11.35 -2.05 -5.33
CA LYS A 232 10.85 -3.31 -5.91
C LYS A 232 9.59 -3.82 -5.20
N VAL A 233 8.67 -4.35 -5.99
CA VAL A 233 7.43 -4.97 -5.52
C VAL A 233 7.30 -6.33 -6.20
N VAL A 234 7.14 -7.38 -5.40
CA VAL A 234 6.97 -8.76 -5.88
C VAL A 234 5.52 -9.16 -5.73
N CYS A 235 4.89 -9.42 -6.86
CA CYS A 235 3.52 -9.88 -6.96
C CYS A 235 3.48 -11.38 -7.27
N THR A 236 2.52 -12.09 -6.71
CA THR A 236 2.15 -13.45 -7.13
C THR A 236 1.24 -13.39 -8.35
N LEU A 237 1.29 -14.45 -9.15
CA LEU A 237 0.41 -14.65 -10.30
C LEU A 237 -0.57 -15.80 -10.01
N LYS A 238 -1.80 -15.68 -10.52
CA LYS A 238 -2.81 -16.75 -10.43
C LYS A 238 -2.40 -18.01 -11.21
N GLU A 239 -1.55 -17.83 -12.22
CA GLU A 239 -1.12 -18.88 -13.14
C GLU A 239 0.39 -18.81 -13.37
N GLN A 240 0.99 -19.95 -13.69
CA GLN A 240 2.40 -20.03 -14.03
C GLN A 240 2.61 -19.72 -15.52
N LEU A 241 3.41 -18.70 -15.82
CA LEU A 241 3.82 -18.40 -17.19
C LEU A 241 5.03 -19.23 -17.59
N GLN A 242 4.97 -19.79 -18.81
CA GLN A 242 6.04 -20.59 -19.41
C GLN A 242 7.21 -19.75 -19.94
N GLN A 243 6.94 -18.49 -20.30
CA GLN A 243 7.93 -17.57 -20.83
C GLN A 243 8.03 -16.35 -19.92
N GLU A 244 9.26 -15.92 -19.65
CA GLU A 244 9.53 -14.67 -18.96
C GLU A 244 9.38 -13.51 -19.97
N LYS A 245 8.64 -12.47 -19.58
CA LYS A 245 8.41 -11.24 -20.36
C LYS A 245 8.90 -10.05 -19.54
N THR A 246 9.56 -9.11 -20.20
CA THR A 246 10.00 -7.84 -19.60
C THR A 246 9.34 -6.67 -20.31
N PHE A 247 8.72 -5.79 -19.53
CA PHE A 247 8.11 -4.56 -20.01
C PHE A 247 8.82 -3.38 -19.37
N THR A 248 9.20 -2.39 -20.17
CA THR A 248 9.80 -1.14 -19.68
C THR A 248 8.81 -0.01 -19.90
N PHE A 249 8.58 0.79 -18.86
CA PHE A 249 7.67 1.92 -18.89
C PHE A 249 8.42 3.20 -18.56
N GLY A 250 8.54 4.08 -19.56
CA GLY A 250 9.42 5.24 -19.45
C GLY A 250 10.84 4.83 -19.06
N LYS A 251 11.48 5.66 -18.22
CA LYS A 251 12.85 5.42 -17.74
C LYS A 251 12.93 4.89 -16.30
N ASN A 252 11.81 4.91 -15.57
CA ASN A 252 11.79 4.73 -14.11
C ASN A 252 10.96 3.52 -13.65
N ALA A 253 10.42 2.70 -14.56
CA ALA A 253 9.72 1.48 -14.17
C ALA A 253 9.96 0.31 -15.14
N GLN A 254 10.14 -0.87 -14.58
CA GLN A 254 10.20 -2.13 -15.31
C GLN A 254 9.29 -3.17 -14.63
N LEU A 255 8.64 -4.00 -15.43
CA LEU A 255 7.89 -5.16 -14.98
C LEU A 255 8.45 -6.42 -15.62
N ASN A 256 8.97 -7.32 -14.79
CA ASN A 256 9.41 -8.65 -15.18
C ASN A 256 8.35 -9.68 -14.76
N VAL A 257 7.70 -10.33 -15.72
CA VAL A 257 6.63 -11.32 -15.48
C VAL A 257 7.09 -12.68 -15.94
N GLY A 258 7.06 -13.68 -15.05
CA GLY A 258 7.51 -15.01 -15.41
C GLY A 258 7.35 -16.00 -14.27
N ARG A 259 7.25 -17.28 -14.61
CA ARG A 259 6.96 -18.35 -13.64
C ARG A 259 5.67 -17.97 -12.88
N SER A 260 5.69 -17.96 -11.56
CA SER A 260 4.55 -17.60 -10.71
C SER A 260 4.63 -16.17 -10.16
N LEU A 261 5.50 -15.31 -10.69
CA LEU A 261 5.77 -13.98 -10.13
C LEU A 261 5.72 -12.87 -11.20
N ALA A 262 5.35 -11.68 -10.74
CA ALA A 262 5.58 -10.43 -11.44
C ALA A 262 6.34 -9.48 -10.53
N ILE A 263 7.47 -8.97 -11.01
CA ILE A 263 8.36 -8.11 -10.25
C ILE A 263 8.37 -6.74 -10.89
N TRP A 264 7.84 -5.76 -10.16
CA TRP A 264 8.02 -4.35 -10.47
C TRP A 264 9.34 -3.87 -9.90
N GLU A 265 10.09 -3.12 -10.69
CA GLU A 265 11.28 -2.37 -10.28
C GLU A 265 11.08 -0.89 -10.62
N PHE A 266 11.39 -0.02 -9.65
CA PHE A 266 11.22 1.42 -9.77
C PHE A 266 12.54 2.15 -9.50
N GLY A 267 12.82 3.15 -10.35
CA GLY A 267 13.98 4.04 -10.25
C GLY A 267 15.20 3.63 -11.06
#